data_AF-A0A352LR14-F1
#
_entry.id   AF-A0A352LR14-F1
#
_cell.length_a   1.000
_cell.length_b   1.000
_cell.length_c   1.000
_cell.angle_alpha   90.00
_cell.angle_beta   90.00
_cell.angle_gamma   90.00
#
_symmetry.space_group_name_H-M   'P 1'
#
loop_
_entity.id
_entity.type
_entity.pdbx_description
1 polymer ?
#
loop_
_entity_poly.entity_id
_entity_poly.type
_entity_poly.pdbx_seq_one_letter_code
_entity_poly.pdbx_strand_id
1 'polypeptide(L)'
;MNKDKIEIIYEDENILAINKPSGLVVHPDGKTTETTLVDWILKNYPEIEDVGEPLILSTGEIIKRPGIVHRLDRETSGILLIAKNQKTFLFLKEQFKERAIKKSYRAFVYGEMKMEEGIVDRPIGRSNKDFRMWSAQRGARGQMRTAVTEYNVLERGNGFSFVEANPKTGRTHQIRVHFKAINHPIVSDSLYAPKKEKGLGFERLALHSYSIEFSLPEGKKIKLEAELPPDFKKALKLI
;
A
#
# COMPACT_ATOMS: atom_id res chain seq x y z
N MET A 1 5.03 1.55 -18.96
CA MET A 1 4.05 2.47 -18.35
C MET A 1 4.58 3.89 -18.50
N ASN A 2 3.77 4.80 -19.02
CA ASN A 2 4.15 6.20 -19.20
C ASN A 2 4.25 6.83 -17.80
N LYS A 3 5.48 6.94 -17.24
CA LYS A 3 5.72 7.47 -15.89
C LYS A 3 5.43 8.98 -15.80
N ASP A 4 5.19 9.63 -16.93
CA ASP A 4 4.99 11.08 -17.03
C ASP A 4 3.58 11.57 -16.70
N LYS A 5 2.61 10.68 -16.42
CA LYS A 5 1.27 11.11 -15.99
C LYS A 5 0.77 10.28 -14.80
N ILE A 6 1.24 10.64 -13.61
CA ILE A 6 0.61 10.21 -12.36
C ILE A 6 -0.68 11.01 -12.20
N GLU A 7 -1.79 10.32 -11.98
CA GLU A 7 -3.10 10.96 -11.75
C GLU A 7 -3.13 11.60 -10.36
N ILE A 8 -3.57 12.86 -10.32
CA ILE A 8 -3.80 13.61 -9.08
C ILE A 8 -5.27 13.43 -8.69
N ILE A 9 -5.51 12.90 -7.49
CA ILE A 9 -6.85 12.67 -6.93
C ILE A 9 -7.33 13.93 -6.21
N TYR A 10 -6.43 14.58 -5.48
CA TYR A 10 -6.73 15.77 -4.70
C TYR A 10 -5.45 16.57 -4.50
N GLU A 11 -5.55 17.89 -4.54
CA GLU A 11 -4.46 18.79 -4.24
C GLU A 11 -4.98 20.08 -3.58
N ASP A 12 -4.31 20.51 -2.51
CA ASP A 12 -4.46 21.85 -1.94
C ASP A 12 -3.09 22.41 -1.51
N GLU A 13 -3.08 23.43 -0.64
CA GLU A 13 -1.86 24.03 -0.10
C GLU A 13 -1.08 23.11 0.88
N ASN A 14 -1.76 22.14 1.49
CA ASN A 14 -1.22 21.30 2.56
C ASN A 14 -0.85 19.90 2.08
N ILE A 15 -1.62 19.35 1.14
CA ILE A 15 -1.50 17.97 0.71
C ILE A 15 -1.63 17.79 -0.80
N LEU A 16 -0.99 16.74 -1.27
CA LEU A 16 -1.17 16.15 -2.59
C LEU A 16 -1.52 14.67 -2.41
N ALA A 17 -2.62 14.23 -3.02
CA ALA A 17 -3.00 12.83 -3.08
C ALA A 17 -2.97 12.36 -4.54
N ILE A 18 -2.23 11.29 -4.79
CA ILE A 18 -2.04 10.72 -6.12
C ILE A 18 -2.63 9.33 -6.21
N ASN A 19 -3.05 8.93 -7.41
CA ASN A 19 -3.31 7.53 -7.75
C ASN A 19 -1.99 6.90 -8.25
N LYS A 20 -1.22 6.31 -7.33
CA LYS A 20 0.07 5.69 -7.66
C LYS A 20 -0.17 4.50 -8.61
N PRO A 21 0.46 4.45 -9.79
CA PRO A 21 0.39 3.27 -10.65
C PRO A 21 1.13 2.08 -10.03
N SER A 22 0.73 0.85 -10.40
CA SER A 22 1.51 -0.35 -10.08
C SER A 22 2.87 -0.32 -10.79
N GLY A 23 3.88 -0.95 -10.22
CA GLY A 23 5.23 -1.02 -10.78
C GLY A 23 6.12 0.18 -10.45
N LEU A 24 5.54 1.31 -10.01
CA LEU A 24 6.31 2.49 -9.57
C LEU A 24 6.87 2.28 -8.15
N VAL A 25 8.18 2.44 -8.01
CA VAL A 25 8.85 2.43 -6.69
C VAL A 25 8.73 3.81 -6.05
N VAL A 26 8.45 3.85 -4.74
CA VAL A 26 8.28 5.12 -4.01
C VAL A 26 9.61 5.84 -3.77
N HIS A 27 10.63 5.12 -3.30
CA HIS A 27 11.96 5.69 -3.00
C HIS A 27 13.05 4.95 -3.76
N PRO A 28 14.17 5.61 -4.09
CA PRO A 28 15.36 4.93 -4.56
C PRO A 28 15.80 3.85 -3.56
N ASP A 29 16.25 2.71 -4.09
CA ASP A 29 16.85 1.64 -3.29
C ASP A 29 18.39 1.66 -3.37
N GLY A 30 18.97 2.67 -4.03
CA GLY A 30 20.40 2.84 -4.27
C GLY A 30 20.99 1.81 -5.23
N LYS A 31 20.16 0.94 -5.82
CA LYS A 31 20.59 -0.18 -6.66
C LYS A 31 20.01 -0.13 -8.06
N THR A 32 18.88 0.53 -8.23
CA THR A 32 18.16 0.64 -9.51
C THR A 32 18.15 2.09 -10.00
N THR A 33 18.34 2.27 -11.31
CA THR A 33 18.30 3.58 -12.00
C THR A 33 16.88 3.94 -12.47
N GLU A 34 15.86 3.22 -11.98
CA GLU A 34 14.48 3.46 -12.37
C GLU A 34 13.95 4.75 -11.75
N THR A 35 13.29 5.60 -12.54
CA THR A 35 12.55 6.76 -12.01
C THR A 35 11.53 6.32 -10.95
N THR A 36 11.62 6.96 -9.80
CA THR A 36 10.81 6.72 -8.59
C THR A 36 9.75 7.81 -8.42
N LEU A 37 8.86 7.62 -7.45
CA LEU A 37 7.92 8.68 -7.07
C LEU A 37 8.64 9.92 -6.54
N VAL A 38 9.74 9.76 -5.80
CA VAL A 38 10.55 10.91 -5.35
C VAL A 38 11.04 11.73 -6.53
N ASP A 39 11.55 11.10 -7.59
CA ASP A 39 12.02 11.81 -8.78
C ASP A 39 10.88 12.58 -9.47
N TRP A 40 9.70 11.98 -9.53
CA TRP A 40 8.50 12.65 -10.04
C TRP A 40 8.09 13.84 -9.15
N ILE A 41 8.15 13.70 -7.83
CA ILE A 41 7.86 14.79 -6.89
C ILE A 41 8.84 15.95 -7.09
N LEU A 42 10.14 15.68 -7.07
CA LEU A 42 11.17 16.72 -7.20
C LEU A 42 11.08 17.45 -8.56
N LYS A 43 10.64 16.75 -9.62
CA LYS A 43 10.41 17.35 -10.94
C LYS A 43 9.18 18.25 -10.98
N ASN A 44 8.07 17.86 -10.36
CA ASN A 44 6.77 18.54 -10.51
C ASN A 44 6.46 19.51 -9.36
N TYR A 45 7.07 19.30 -8.19
CA TYR A 45 6.89 20.07 -6.95
C TYR A 45 8.25 20.36 -6.30
N PRO A 46 9.16 21.07 -7.00
CA PRO A 46 10.49 21.37 -6.47
C PRO A 46 10.45 22.14 -5.14
N GLU A 47 9.38 22.91 -4.88
CA GLU A 47 9.21 23.69 -3.66
C GLU A 47 9.05 22.85 -2.39
N ILE A 48 8.69 21.57 -2.52
CA ILE A 48 8.52 20.66 -1.37
C ILE A 48 9.75 19.78 -1.11
N GLU A 49 10.86 20.02 -1.80
CA GLU A 49 12.10 19.24 -1.74
C GLU A 49 12.59 18.99 -0.31
N ASP A 50 12.51 20.01 0.55
CA ASP A 50 12.99 19.97 1.93
C ASP A 50 11.90 19.60 2.96
N VAL A 51 10.70 19.23 2.51
CA VAL A 51 9.62 18.78 3.39
C VAL A 51 9.87 17.34 3.83
N GLY A 52 9.84 17.09 5.13
CA GLY A 52 9.89 15.77 5.72
C GLY A 52 11.18 15.50 6.49
N GLU A 53 11.63 14.25 6.44
CA GLU A 53 12.86 13.81 7.10
C GLU A 53 13.73 13.05 6.09
N PRO A 54 14.95 13.52 5.81
CA PRO A 54 15.84 12.79 4.95
C PRO A 54 16.29 11.48 5.60
N LEU A 55 16.53 10.46 4.77
CA LEU A 55 17.16 9.23 5.23
C LEU A 55 18.67 9.35 5.10
N ILE A 56 19.38 9.25 6.22
CA ILE A 56 20.84 9.16 6.23
C ILE A 56 21.22 7.68 6.15
N LEU A 57 21.88 7.28 5.08
CA LEU A 57 22.39 5.93 4.90
C LEU A 57 23.62 5.70 5.79
N SER A 58 23.95 4.43 6.06
CA SER A 58 25.17 4.05 6.78
C SER A 58 26.45 4.50 6.07
N THR A 59 26.37 4.81 4.78
CA THR A 59 27.44 5.38 3.96
C THR A 59 27.64 6.89 4.16
N GLY A 60 26.75 7.56 4.90
CA GLY A 60 26.71 9.02 5.05
C GLY A 60 25.93 9.74 3.95
N GLU A 61 25.46 9.02 2.93
CA GLU A 61 24.63 9.58 1.85
C GLU A 61 23.25 9.98 2.37
N ILE A 62 22.80 11.17 1.97
CA ILE A 62 21.50 11.74 2.37
C ILE A 62 20.50 11.56 1.24
N ILE A 63 19.45 10.77 1.49
CA ILE A 63 18.35 10.57 0.55
C ILE A 63 17.18 11.45 0.97
N LYS A 64 16.85 12.46 0.16
CA LYS A 64 15.65 13.29 0.36
C LYS A 64 14.36 12.49 0.16
N ARG A 65 13.34 12.83 0.94
CA ARG A 65 12.02 12.16 0.94
C ARG A 65 10.88 13.18 1.02
N PRO A 66 10.79 14.07 0.02
CA PRO A 66 9.90 15.22 0.04
C PRO A 66 8.45 14.80 0.30
N GLY A 67 7.91 15.19 1.46
CA GLY A 67 6.50 15.01 1.80
C GLY A 67 6.02 13.56 2.02
N ILE A 68 6.89 12.55 1.94
CA ILE A 68 6.47 11.14 1.99
C ILE A 68 6.22 10.70 3.43
N VAL A 69 4.96 10.67 3.83
CA VAL A 69 4.51 10.27 5.19
C VAL A 69 4.17 8.78 5.31
N HIS A 70 3.90 8.10 4.19
CA HIS A 70 3.67 6.65 4.14
C HIS A 70 4.05 6.09 2.77
N ARG A 71 4.02 4.76 2.62
CA ARG A 71 4.39 4.09 1.37
C ARG A 71 3.44 2.97 0.99
N LEU A 72 3.34 2.74 -0.31
CA LEU A 72 2.78 1.54 -0.91
C LEU A 72 3.92 0.63 -1.43
N ASP A 73 3.65 -0.68 -1.53
CA ASP A 73 4.57 -1.60 -2.21
C ASP A 73 4.66 -1.25 -3.71
N ARG A 74 5.75 -1.67 -4.37
CA ARG A 74 5.97 -1.42 -5.81
C ARG A 74 4.74 -1.81 -6.65
N GLU A 75 4.23 -3.01 -6.44
CA GLU A 75 3.09 -3.57 -7.17
C GLU A 75 1.71 -3.19 -6.62
N THR A 76 1.64 -2.40 -5.54
CA THR A 76 0.36 -1.87 -5.05
C THR A 76 0.07 -0.55 -5.74
N SER A 77 -1.11 -0.44 -6.36
CA SER A 77 -1.62 0.81 -6.93
C SER A 77 -2.53 1.55 -5.95
N GLY A 78 -2.92 2.78 -6.25
CA GLY A 78 -3.94 3.52 -5.50
C GLY A 78 -3.40 4.70 -4.70
N ILE A 79 -4.23 5.18 -3.76
CA ILE A 79 -3.98 6.45 -3.08
C ILE A 79 -2.69 6.44 -2.29
N LEU A 80 -1.85 7.44 -2.56
CA LEU A 80 -0.70 7.80 -1.74
C LEU A 80 -0.76 9.30 -1.40
N LEU A 81 -0.48 9.64 -0.15
CA LEU A 81 -0.54 11.00 0.38
C LEU A 81 0.87 11.57 0.46
N ILE A 82 1.02 12.81 0.04
CA ILE A 82 2.25 13.61 0.06
C ILE A 82 1.92 14.91 0.80
N ALA A 83 2.69 15.22 1.83
CA ALA A 83 2.58 16.50 2.53
C ALA A 83 3.35 17.57 1.74
N LYS A 84 2.74 18.75 1.54
CA LYS A 84 3.36 19.87 0.82
C LYS A 84 4.09 20.86 1.72
N ASN A 85 3.97 20.72 3.04
CA ASN A 85 4.71 21.54 4.00
C ASN A 85 5.05 20.75 5.29
N GLN A 86 6.03 21.25 6.05
CA GLN A 86 6.57 20.56 7.22
C GLN A 86 5.55 20.38 8.35
N LYS A 87 4.68 21.37 8.57
CA LYS A 87 3.63 21.31 9.59
C LYS A 87 2.68 20.14 9.31
N THR A 88 2.20 20.04 8.08
CA THR A 88 1.32 18.95 7.64
C THR A 88 2.04 17.61 7.64
N PHE A 89 3.32 17.55 7.25
CA PHE A 89 4.12 16.33 7.32
C PHE A 89 4.16 15.75 8.73
N LEU A 90 4.54 16.57 9.72
CA LEU A 90 4.63 16.14 11.12
C LEU A 90 3.27 15.70 11.67
N PHE A 91 2.20 16.43 11.32
CA PHE A 91 0.84 16.10 11.76
C PHE A 91 0.34 14.77 11.18
N LEU A 92 0.54 14.53 9.87
CA LEU A 92 0.18 13.27 9.23
C LEU A 92 1.04 12.11 9.75
N LYS A 93 2.34 12.34 9.95
CA LYS A 93 3.26 11.35 10.54
C LYS A 93 2.77 10.87 11.91
N GLU A 94 2.33 11.79 12.77
CA GLU A 94 1.77 11.43 14.07
C GLU A 94 0.45 10.65 13.93
N GLN A 95 -0.45 11.06 13.03
CA GLN A 95 -1.68 10.29 12.79
C GLN A 95 -1.41 8.87 12.26
N PHE A 96 -0.37 8.66 11.44
CA PHE A 96 0.05 7.31 11.03
C PHE A 96 0.59 6.49 12.21
N LYS A 97 1.35 7.12 13.10
CA LYS A 97 1.91 6.49 14.30
C LYS A 97 0.80 6.07 15.28
N GLU A 98 -0.15 6.97 15.54
CA GLU A 98 -1.31 6.76 16.41
C GLU A 98 -2.43 5.96 15.74
N ARG A 99 -2.25 5.56 14.46
CA ARG A 99 -3.23 4.76 13.68
C ARG A 99 -4.59 5.44 13.53
N ALA A 100 -4.62 6.77 13.59
CA ALA A 100 -5.83 7.57 13.41
C ALA A 100 -6.33 7.58 11.95
N ILE A 101 -5.42 7.34 11.00
CA ILE A 101 -5.73 7.29 9.57
C ILE A 101 -6.40 5.95 9.22
N LYS A 102 -7.62 6.02 8.70
CA LYS A 102 -8.33 4.85 8.17
C LYS A 102 -7.95 4.66 6.71
N LYS A 103 -7.67 3.41 6.34
CA LYS A 103 -7.33 3.03 4.97
C LYS A 103 -8.19 1.84 4.59
N SER A 104 -8.72 1.86 3.37
CA SER A 104 -9.42 0.75 2.75
C SER A 104 -8.69 0.34 1.49
N TYR A 105 -8.48 -0.96 1.34
CA TYR A 105 -7.88 -1.57 0.16
C TYR A 105 -8.91 -2.46 -0.52
N ARG A 106 -8.77 -2.60 -1.84
CA ARG A 106 -9.51 -3.56 -2.65
C ARG A 106 -8.54 -4.64 -3.11
N ALA A 107 -8.92 -5.90 -2.98
CA ALA A 107 -8.09 -7.01 -3.41
C ALA A 107 -8.91 -8.16 -3.99
N PHE A 108 -8.31 -8.89 -4.92
CA PHE A 108 -8.79 -10.22 -5.30
C PHE A 108 -7.92 -11.27 -4.61
N VAL A 109 -8.57 -12.27 -4.03
CA VAL A 109 -7.90 -13.38 -3.34
C VAL A 109 -8.33 -14.71 -3.94
N TYR A 110 -7.43 -15.70 -3.89
CA TYR A 110 -7.75 -17.06 -4.31
C TYR A 110 -8.72 -17.71 -3.33
N GLY A 111 -9.69 -18.45 -3.85
CA GLY A 111 -10.73 -19.15 -3.10
C GLY A 111 -11.94 -18.28 -2.82
N GLU A 112 -13.10 -18.93 -2.71
CA GLU A 112 -14.34 -18.32 -2.24
C GLU A 112 -14.36 -18.34 -0.70
N MET A 113 -14.20 -17.17 -0.11
CA MET A 113 -14.15 -17.01 1.35
C MET A 113 -15.53 -17.25 1.94
N LYS A 114 -15.65 -18.20 2.87
CA LYS A 114 -16.96 -18.58 3.44
C LYS A 114 -17.62 -17.49 4.28
N MET A 115 -16.82 -16.73 5.02
CA MET A 115 -17.30 -15.64 5.87
C MET A 115 -17.46 -14.35 5.06
N GLU A 116 -18.48 -13.56 5.34
CA GLU A 116 -18.71 -12.23 4.75
C GLU A 116 -17.77 -11.17 5.29
N GLU A 117 -17.38 -11.29 6.55
CA GLU A 117 -16.43 -10.40 7.18
C GLU A 117 -15.53 -11.17 8.14
N GLY A 118 -14.43 -10.56 8.55
CA GLY A 118 -13.58 -11.14 9.58
C GLY A 118 -12.39 -10.28 9.95
N ILE A 119 -11.67 -10.74 10.97
CA ILE A 119 -10.49 -10.09 11.49
C ILE A 119 -9.32 -11.05 11.43
N VAL A 120 -8.24 -10.63 10.78
CA VAL A 120 -6.94 -11.31 10.84
C VAL A 120 -6.07 -10.56 11.85
N ASP A 121 -6.11 -11.00 13.10
CA ASP A 121 -5.20 -10.55 14.16
C ASP A 121 -4.07 -11.58 14.31
N ARG A 122 -2.99 -11.35 13.58
CA ARG A 122 -1.79 -12.20 13.64
C ARG A 122 -0.55 -11.33 13.55
N PRO A 123 0.35 -11.38 14.55
CA PRO A 123 1.57 -10.60 14.51
C PRO A 123 2.45 -11.03 13.33
N ILE A 124 3.23 -10.08 12.81
CA ILE A 124 4.08 -10.27 11.65
C ILE A 124 5.55 -10.16 12.05
N GLY A 125 6.34 -11.15 11.64
CA GLY A 125 7.81 -11.17 11.76
C GLY A 125 8.47 -11.48 10.43
N ARG A 126 9.81 -11.49 10.39
CA ARG A 126 10.55 -11.83 9.17
C ARG A 126 10.38 -13.31 8.85
N SER A 127 10.35 -13.64 7.56
CA SER A 127 10.39 -15.04 7.14
C SER A 127 11.77 -15.66 7.38
N ASN A 128 11.79 -16.96 7.68
CA ASN A 128 13.03 -17.76 7.76
C ASN A 128 13.49 -18.27 6.39
N LYS A 129 12.60 -18.26 5.38
CA LYS A 129 12.87 -18.88 4.07
C LYS A 129 13.45 -17.91 3.05
N ASP A 130 12.96 -16.68 3.03
CA ASP A 130 13.36 -15.66 2.06
C ASP A 130 13.39 -14.30 2.76
N PHE A 131 14.49 -13.57 2.63
CA PHE A 131 14.71 -12.28 3.29
C PHE A 131 13.73 -11.18 2.83
N ARG A 132 13.17 -11.31 1.62
CA ARG A 132 12.16 -10.41 1.06
C ARG A 132 10.78 -10.63 1.67
N MET A 133 10.58 -11.78 2.32
CA MET A 133 9.29 -12.19 2.86
C MET A 133 9.11 -11.86 4.34
N TRP A 134 7.85 -11.68 4.69
CA TRP A 134 7.35 -11.59 6.06
C TRP A 134 6.37 -12.74 6.32
N SER A 135 6.14 -13.10 7.57
CA SER A 135 5.28 -14.23 7.95
C SER A 135 4.42 -13.87 9.16
N ALA A 136 3.15 -14.28 9.12
CA ALA A 136 2.20 -14.28 10.23
C ALA A 136 1.86 -15.73 10.67
N GLN A 137 2.73 -16.69 10.30
CA GLN A 137 2.60 -18.11 10.62
C GLN A 137 3.76 -18.55 11.53
N ARG A 138 3.64 -19.76 12.10
CA ARG A 138 4.71 -20.37 12.92
C ARG A 138 6.02 -20.42 12.13
N GLY A 139 7.14 -20.18 12.83
CA GLY A 139 8.48 -20.15 12.22
C GLY A 139 8.88 -18.82 11.60
N ALA A 140 8.20 -17.71 11.93
CA ALA A 140 8.74 -16.37 11.72
C ALA A 140 9.90 -16.10 12.71
N ARG A 141 10.89 -15.29 12.31
CA ARG A 141 12.01 -14.85 13.15
C ARG A 141 11.99 -13.36 13.43
N GLY A 142 12.83 -12.99 14.40
CA GLY A 142 12.99 -11.62 14.84
C GLY A 142 11.80 -11.15 15.66
N GLN A 143 11.71 -9.83 15.86
CA GLN A 143 10.62 -9.25 16.63
C GLN A 143 9.28 -9.43 15.90
N MET A 144 8.36 -10.15 16.54
CA MET A 144 6.98 -10.25 16.10
C MET A 144 6.25 -8.94 16.44
N ARG A 145 5.68 -8.28 15.43
CA ARG A 145 4.99 -7.00 15.61
C ARG A 145 3.50 -7.19 15.42
N THR A 146 2.69 -6.69 16.36
CA THR A 146 1.23 -6.72 16.28
C THR A 146 0.75 -6.16 14.94
N ALA A 147 -0.14 -6.92 14.30
CA ALA A 147 -0.73 -6.57 13.03
C ALA A 147 -2.18 -7.06 12.97
N VAL A 148 -3.09 -6.15 12.62
CA VAL A 148 -4.53 -6.41 12.54
C VAL A 148 -5.07 -5.90 11.22
N THR A 149 -5.78 -6.75 10.50
CA THR A 149 -6.51 -6.40 9.27
C THR A 149 -7.94 -6.90 9.37
N GLU A 150 -8.89 -5.99 9.31
CA GLU A 150 -10.30 -6.33 9.12
C GLU A 150 -10.57 -6.48 7.62
N TYR A 151 -11.51 -7.34 7.24
CA TYR A 151 -11.93 -7.47 5.86
C TYR A 151 -13.43 -7.71 5.73
N ASN A 152 -13.97 -7.28 4.58
CA ASN A 152 -15.31 -7.60 4.12
C ASN A 152 -15.20 -8.22 2.72
N VAL A 153 -15.96 -9.26 2.44
CA VAL A 153 -16.08 -9.84 1.11
C VAL A 153 -17.20 -9.11 0.38
N LEU A 154 -16.84 -8.48 -0.72
CA LEU A 154 -17.74 -7.66 -1.52
C LEU A 154 -18.43 -8.50 -2.61
N GLU A 155 -17.71 -9.46 -3.19
CA GLU A 155 -18.20 -10.33 -4.26
C GLU A 155 -17.41 -11.64 -4.29
N ARG A 156 -18.02 -12.71 -4.82
CA ARG A 156 -17.42 -14.04 -4.93
C ARG A 156 -17.88 -14.72 -6.20
N GLY A 157 -16.99 -15.51 -6.77
CA GLY A 157 -17.33 -16.42 -7.85
C GLY A 157 -16.09 -16.97 -8.54
N ASN A 158 -16.31 -18.03 -9.31
CA ASN A 158 -15.28 -18.71 -10.10
C ASN A 158 -14.02 -19.08 -9.31
N GLY A 159 -14.16 -19.40 -8.01
CA GLY A 159 -13.03 -19.75 -7.16
C GLY A 159 -12.21 -18.56 -6.64
N PHE A 160 -12.77 -17.35 -6.67
CA PHE A 160 -12.13 -16.12 -6.16
C PHE A 160 -13.07 -15.33 -5.26
N SER A 161 -12.50 -14.42 -4.48
CA SER A 161 -13.26 -13.41 -3.72
C SER A 161 -12.68 -12.02 -3.97
N PHE A 162 -13.56 -11.04 -4.19
CA PHE A 162 -13.23 -9.64 -4.16
C PHE A 162 -13.49 -9.08 -2.76
N VAL A 163 -12.48 -8.50 -2.14
CA VAL A 163 -12.51 -8.10 -0.74
C VAL A 163 -12.13 -6.64 -0.54
N GLU A 164 -12.78 -6.03 0.45
CA GLU A 164 -12.28 -4.86 1.14
C GLU A 164 -11.36 -5.30 2.27
N ALA A 165 -10.17 -4.69 2.39
CA ALA A 165 -9.26 -4.91 3.50
C ALA A 165 -8.92 -3.59 4.19
N ASN A 166 -9.17 -3.52 5.50
CA ASN A 166 -9.01 -2.34 6.35
C ASN A 166 -7.90 -2.58 7.39
N PRO A 167 -6.61 -2.37 7.05
CA PRO A 167 -5.51 -2.60 7.98
C PRO A 167 -5.48 -1.54 9.09
N LYS A 168 -5.60 -1.97 10.36
CA LYS A 168 -5.48 -1.09 11.54
C LYS A 168 -4.04 -0.77 11.90
N THR A 169 -3.09 -1.53 11.35
CA THR A 169 -1.65 -1.34 11.50
C THR A 169 -1.00 -1.18 10.12
N GLY A 170 0.27 -0.77 10.07
CA GLY A 170 1.01 -0.57 8.81
C GLY A 170 2.28 -1.39 8.72
N ARG A 171 2.21 -2.73 8.82
CA ARG A 171 3.39 -3.60 8.69
C ARG A 171 3.69 -3.89 7.21
N THR A 172 4.96 -4.14 6.91
CA THR A 172 5.41 -4.47 5.55
C THR A 172 4.63 -5.68 5.02
N HIS A 173 4.08 -5.56 3.82
CA HIS A 173 3.28 -6.60 3.16
C HIS A 173 2.07 -7.10 3.99
N GLN A 174 1.58 -6.33 4.96
CA GLN A 174 0.62 -6.83 5.96
C GLN A 174 -0.58 -7.56 5.36
N ILE A 175 -1.31 -6.93 4.44
CA ILE A 175 -2.50 -7.50 3.80
C ILE A 175 -2.12 -8.81 3.10
N ARG A 176 -1.06 -8.79 2.29
CA ARG A 176 -0.56 -9.97 1.54
C ARG A 176 -0.24 -11.14 2.47
N VAL A 177 0.45 -10.88 3.58
CA VAL A 177 0.84 -11.88 4.57
C VAL A 177 -0.36 -12.43 5.32
N HIS A 178 -1.28 -11.55 5.75
CA HIS A 178 -2.50 -11.93 6.48
C HIS A 178 -3.41 -12.83 5.65
N PHE A 179 -3.70 -12.42 4.41
CA PHE A 179 -4.52 -13.18 3.48
C PHE A 179 -3.90 -14.52 3.11
N LYS A 180 -2.56 -14.58 2.92
CA LYS A 180 -1.85 -15.86 2.81
C LYS A 180 -2.03 -16.74 4.06
N ALA A 181 -1.94 -16.15 5.26
CA ALA A 181 -2.00 -16.90 6.51
C ALA A 181 -3.37 -17.54 6.78
N ILE A 182 -4.43 -17.01 6.18
CA ILE A 182 -5.78 -17.59 6.21
C ILE A 182 -6.09 -18.42 4.94
N ASN A 183 -5.08 -18.81 4.18
CA ASN A 183 -5.17 -19.64 2.96
C ASN A 183 -5.91 -18.98 1.78
N HIS A 184 -6.05 -17.67 1.78
CA HIS A 184 -6.63 -16.88 0.69
C HIS A 184 -5.62 -15.84 0.19
N PRO A 185 -4.44 -16.23 -0.32
CA PRO A 185 -3.44 -15.26 -0.76
C PRO A 185 -3.98 -14.38 -1.89
N ILE A 186 -3.42 -13.17 -2.02
CA ILE A 186 -3.80 -12.23 -3.08
C ILE A 186 -3.45 -12.81 -4.47
N VAL A 187 -4.36 -12.59 -5.43
CA VAL A 187 -4.19 -13.02 -6.82
C VAL A 187 -2.96 -12.37 -7.44
N SER A 188 -2.18 -13.18 -8.18
CA SER A 188 -0.94 -12.76 -8.85
C SER A 188 0.13 -12.18 -7.91
N ASP A 189 0.11 -12.58 -6.63
CA ASP A 189 1.17 -12.29 -5.68
C ASP A 189 2.38 -13.22 -5.90
N SER A 190 3.36 -12.75 -6.66
CA SER A 190 4.58 -13.50 -6.99
C SER A 190 5.44 -13.90 -5.79
N LEU A 191 5.30 -13.22 -4.65
CA LEU A 191 6.10 -13.51 -3.46
C LEU A 191 5.37 -14.47 -2.52
N TYR A 192 4.06 -14.29 -2.35
CA TYR A 192 3.28 -15.02 -1.37
C TYR A 192 2.51 -16.22 -1.95
N ALA A 193 2.24 -16.22 -3.26
CA ALA A 193 1.58 -17.28 -4.00
C ALA A 193 2.29 -17.67 -5.32
N PRO A 194 3.62 -17.90 -5.33
CA PRO A 194 4.39 -18.10 -6.57
C PRO A 194 3.98 -19.33 -7.40
N LYS A 195 3.30 -20.30 -6.79
CA LYS A 195 2.88 -21.55 -7.44
C LYS A 195 1.41 -21.54 -7.88
N LYS A 196 0.67 -20.48 -7.59
CA LYS A 196 -0.72 -20.34 -8.04
C LYS A 196 -0.71 -19.83 -9.47
N GLU A 197 -1.57 -20.39 -10.31
CA GLU A 197 -1.79 -19.88 -11.66
C GLU A 197 -2.36 -18.46 -11.58
N LYS A 198 -1.95 -17.60 -12.52
CA LYS A 198 -2.51 -16.25 -12.61
C LYS A 198 -4.01 -16.35 -12.86
N GLY A 199 -4.80 -15.61 -12.08
CA GLY A 199 -6.26 -15.60 -12.16
C GLY A 199 -6.79 -14.26 -12.65
N LEU A 200 -8.00 -14.28 -13.23
CA LEU A 200 -8.79 -13.08 -13.57
C LEU A 200 -8.07 -12.05 -14.48
N GLY A 201 -7.08 -12.50 -15.26
CA GLY A 201 -6.29 -11.64 -16.15
C GLY A 201 -5.29 -10.71 -15.45
N PHE A 202 -5.02 -10.88 -14.16
CA PHE A 202 -4.04 -10.05 -13.46
C PHE A 202 -2.59 -10.43 -13.80
N GLU A 203 -1.82 -9.47 -14.30
CA GLU A 203 -0.38 -9.61 -14.51
C GLU A 203 0.47 -9.06 -13.36
N ARG A 204 -0.15 -8.30 -12.47
CA ARG A 204 0.43 -7.67 -11.28
C ARG A 204 -0.30 -8.11 -10.02
N LEU A 205 0.19 -7.69 -8.86
CA LEU A 205 -0.50 -7.87 -7.59
C LEU A 205 -1.91 -7.28 -7.65
N ALA A 206 -2.93 -8.11 -7.39
CA ALA A 206 -4.33 -7.69 -7.32
C ALA A 206 -4.64 -7.00 -5.96
N LEU A 207 -3.90 -5.93 -5.65
CA LEU A 207 -4.08 -5.10 -4.46
C LEU A 207 -4.07 -3.61 -4.86
N HIS A 208 -5.07 -2.88 -4.37
CA HIS A 208 -5.26 -1.46 -4.66
C HIS A 208 -5.63 -0.68 -3.40
N SER A 209 -4.90 0.39 -3.10
CA SER A 209 -5.20 1.36 -2.04
C SER A 209 -6.37 2.22 -2.46
N TYR A 210 -7.58 1.83 -2.06
CA TYR A 210 -8.82 2.36 -2.61
C TYR A 210 -9.28 3.65 -1.94
N SER A 211 -9.23 3.73 -0.60
CA SER A 211 -9.64 4.93 0.11
C SER A 211 -8.75 5.24 1.30
N ILE A 212 -8.67 6.52 1.67
CA ILE A 212 -7.98 7.01 2.85
C ILE A 212 -8.77 8.13 3.52
N GLU A 213 -8.89 8.09 4.83
CA GLU A 213 -9.55 9.10 5.66
C GLU A 213 -8.59 9.58 6.74
N PHE A 214 -8.41 10.89 6.84
CA PHE A 214 -7.45 11.54 7.74
C PHE A 214 -7.93 12.96 8.10
N SER A 215 -7.27 13.58 9.07
CA SER A 215 -7.52 14.99 9.43
C SER A 215 -6.36 15.88 8.98
N LEU A 216 -6.64 17.14 8.70
CA LEU A 216 -5.64 18.20 8.52
C LEU A 216 -5.37 18.94 9.85
N PRO A 217 -4.26 19.71 9.96
CA PRO A 217 -3.90 20.41 11.20
C PRO A 217 -4.98 21.34 11.76
N GLU A 218 -5.82 21.91 10.89
CA GLU A 218 -6.96 22.77 11.24
C GLU A 218 -8.22 21.99 11.71
N GLY A 219 -8.14 20.66 11.78
CA GLY A 219 -9.23 19.79 12.24
C GLY A 219 -10.20 19.33 11.15
N LYS A 220 -10.04 19.82 9.90
CA LYS A 220 -10.83 19.37 8.75
C LYS A 220 -10.57 17.88 8.48
N LYS A 221 -11.64 17.07 8.43
CA LYS A 221 -11.57 15.66 8.02
C LYS A 221 -11.71 15.55 6.50
N ILE A 222 -10.84 14.75 5.89
CA ILE A 222 -10.83 14.50 4.44
C ILE A 222 -10.93 12.98 4.23
N LYS A 223 -11.83 12.57 3.33
CA LYS A 223 -11.91 11.21 2.79
C LYS A 223 -11.69 11.28 1.29
N LEU A 224 -10.71 10.52 0.80
CA LEU A 224 -10.40 10.40 -0.62
C LEU A 224 -10.60 8.97 -1.09
N GLU A 225 -11.02 8.82 -2.34
CA GLU A 225 -11.23 7.54 -3.01
C GLU A 225 -10.51 7.56 -4.38
N ALA A 226 -9.85 6.47 -4.73
CA ALA A 226 -9.27 6.24 -6.05
C ALA A 226 -10.21 5.36 -6.86
N GLU A 227 -10.32 5.63 -8.15
CA GLU A 227 -11.03 4.72 -9.04
C GLU A 227 -10.37 3.34 -9.10
N LEU A 228 -11.20 2.30 -9.16
CA LEU A 228 -10.71 0.96 -9.46
C LEU A 228 -9.98 0.95 -10.81
N PRO A 229 -8.74 0.44 -10.87
CA PRO A 229 -8.01 0.37 -12.13
C PRO A 229 -8.71 -0.53 -13.16
N PRO A 230 -8.45 -0.37 -14.46
CA PRO A 230 -9.16 -1.12 -15.50
C PRO A 230 -9.07 -2.64 -15.38
N ASP A 231 -7.95 -3.18 -14.88
CA ASP A 231 -7.77 -4.61 -14.63
C ASP A 231 -8.69 -5.12 -13.50
N PHE A 232 -8.90 -4.33 -12.44
CA PHE A 232 -9.90 -4.63 -11.40
C PHE A 232 -11.32 -4.62 -11.95
N LYS A 233 -11.69 -3.59 -12.74
CA LYS A 233 -13.02 -3.49 -13.37
C LYS A 233 -13.29 -4.68 -14.32
N LYS A 234 -12.26 -5.16 -15.03
CA LYS A 234 -12.35 -6.36 -15.87
C LYS A 234 -12.51 -7.64 -15.03
N ALA A 235 -11.71 -7.79 -13.98
CA ALA A 235 -11.75 -8.95 -13.09
C ALA A 235 -13.10 -9.12 -12.39
N LEU A 236 -13.77 -8.02 -11.99
CA LEU A 236 -15.12 -8.07 -11.41
C LEU A 236 -16.15 -8.72 -12.33
N LYS A 237 -16.04 -8.48 -13.64
CA LYS A 237 -16.96 -9.09 -14.63
C LYS A 237 -16.72 -10.59 -14.85
N LEU A 238 -15.64 -11.13 -14.29
CA LEU A 238 -15.22 -12.52 -14.43
C LEU A 238 -15.51 -13.34 -13.16
N ILE A 239 -16.07 -12.73 -12.11
CA ILE A 239 -16.50 -13.42 -10.90
C ILE A 239 -18.00 -13.25 -10.69
#